data_AF-A0A2A9D540-F1
#
_entry.id   AF-A0A2A9D540-F1
#
_cell.length_a   1.000
_cell.length_b   1.000
_cell.length_c   1.000
_cell.angle_alpha   90.00
_cell.angle_beta   90.00
_cell.angle_gamma   90.00
#
_symmetry.space_group_name_H-M   'P 1'
#
loop_
_entity.id
_entity.type
_entity.pdbx_description
1 polymer ?
#
loop_
_entity_poly.entity_id
_entity_poly.type
_entity_poly.pdbx_seq_one_letter_code
_entity_poly.pdbx_strand_id
1 'polypeptide(L)'
;MTIRRTAPRYAALGAVLAASLVLAACSSDDGTADTTAADTTTEATDEDTTEESTDDTSADDTTAADTTNDDDVATAVDVVTGCEEIAALFTTDGPANPDLPDPESSAVCDGDTIVITSNGIPDYTYIETSPGPPSAQDLTYEIPAEPTVADDTTDVPLIGALGVTLAGIPIYGPTEGTGGDVGSIDGILMECGSHNGPTGFHLHLVGTSETTDCDFSPDEIASGPQLLGYAFDGYPIYTGNDQYTSSWELTDESLFASDTWAAHTYVEGSGDLDECNGLTDADGNYAYYTTDEFPYVLGCFVGDVEIRGGR
;
A
#
# COMPACT_ATOMS: atom_id res chain seq x y z
N MET A 1 36.15 -29.49 34.32
CA MET A 1 36.90 -28.45 33.61
C MET A 1 35.96 -27.26 33.48
N THR A 2 36.10 -26.30 34.39
CA THR A 2 35.08 -25.27 34.67
C THR A 2 35.42 -24.02 33.86
N ILE A 3 34.66 -23.74 32.79
CA ILE A 3 34.85 -22.56 31.96
C ILE A 3 33.99 -21.43 32.55
N ARG A 4 34.64 -20.47 33.21
CA ARG A 4 34.03 -19.21 33.66
C ARG A 4 33.81 -18.31 32.45
N ARG A 5 32.56 -17.89 32.22
CA ARG A 5 32.21 -16.80 31.29
C ARG A 5 32.50 -15.46 31.95
N THR A 6 33.34 -14.64 31.32
CA THR A 6 33.52 -13.21 31.63
C THR A 6 32.72 -12.38 30.63
N ALA A 7 31.82 -11.54 31.13
CA ALA A 7 31.09 -10.55 30.33
C ALA A 7 31.97 -9.35 29.97
N PRO A 8 31.81 -8.73 28.80
CA PRO A 8 32.49 -7.48 28.47
C PRO A 8 31.77 -6.28 29.10
N ARG A 9 32.57 -5.29 29.49
CA ARG A 9 32.16 -4.03 30.11
C ARG A 9 31.75 -3.02 29.02
N TYR A 10 30.56 -2.46 29.15
CA TYR A 10 30.11 -1.29 28.38
C TYR A 10 30.93 -0.05 28.78
N ALA A 11 31.57 0.60 27.80
CA ALA A 11 32.15 1.92 27.96
C ALA A 11 31.20 2.92 27.29
N ALA A 12 30.49 3.71 28.12
CA ALA A 12 29.70 4.85 27.67
C ALA A 12 30.64 5.98 27.24
N LEU A 13 30.54 6.42 25.99
CA LEU A 13 31.11 7.68 25.53
C LEU A 13 29.94 8.64 25.31
N GLY A 14 29.78 9.59 26.23
CA GLY A 14 28.86 10.71 26.07
C GLY A 14 29.46 11.74 25.10
N ALA A 15 28.69 12.10 24.08
CA ALA A 15 28.93 13.29 23.27
C ALA A 15 27.81 14.28 23.55
N VAL A 16 28.19 15.39 24.18
CA VAL A 16 27.37 16.57 24.40
C VAL A 16 27.37 17.37 23.11
N LEU A 17 26.21 17.55 22.47
CA LEU A 17 26.04 18.54 21.41
C LEU A 17 25.08 19.63 21.88
N ALA A 18 25.58 20.87 21.88
CA ALA A 18 24.91 22.05 22.37
C ALA A 18 23.86 22.54 21.36
N ALA A 19 22.60 22.64 21.80
CA ALA A 19 21.53 23.32 21.09
C ALA A 19 21.72 24.84 21.19
N SER A 20 21.71 25.52 20.04
CA SER A 20 21.69 26.99 19.95
C SER A 20 20.26 27.43 19.63
N LEU A 21 19.58 27.99 20.63
CA LEU A 21 18.33 28.73 20.49
C LEU A 21 18.60 30.05 19.73
N VAL A 22 17.80 30.34 18.72
CA VAL A 22 17.60 31.70 18.22
C VAL A 22 16.14 32.07 18.49
N LEU A 23 15.93 32.93 19.50
CA LEU A 23 14.69 33.67 19.67
C LEU A 23 14.69 34.86 18.71
N ALA A 24 13.62 35.00 17.93
CA ALA A 24 13.22 36.29 17.36
C ALA A 24 11.81 36.62 17.89
N ALA A 25 11.77 37.52 18.85
CA ALA A 25 10.57 38.23 19.25
C ALA A 25 10.61 39.62 18.60
N CYS A 26 9.52 40.05 17.99
CA CYS A 26 9.18 41.46 17.85
C CYS A 26 7.66 41.63 18.01
N SER A 27 7.35 42.45 19.01
CA SER A 27 6.07 42.89 19.53
C SER A 27 5.55 44.10 18.76
N SER A 28 4.24 44.35 18.95
CA SER A 28 3.53 45.65 19.08
C SER A 28 2.60 45.97 17.91
N ASP A 29 1.44 46.61 18.07
CA ASP A 29 0.49 46.87 19.15
C ASP A 29 -0.67 47.66 18.48
N ASP A 30 -1.86 47.45 19.01
CA ASP A 30 -3.17 48.12 18.86
C ASP A 30 -3.42 49.32 17.91
N GLY A 31 -4.65 49.32 17.37
CA GLY A 31 -5.32 50.48 16.77
C GLY A 31 -6.77 50.21 16.33
N THR A 32 -7.71 50.28 17.28
CA THR A 32 -9.18 50.18 17.09
C THR A 32 -9.84 51.51 16.68
N ALA A 33 -11.02 51.38 16.04
CA ALA A 33 -12.16 52.32 15.92
C ALA A 33 -12.11 53.35 14.75
N ASP A 34 -13.19 53.71 14.04
CA ASP A 34 -14.63 53.42 14.18
C ASP A 34 -15.40 53.87 12.90
N THR A 35 -16.58 53.26 12.70
CA THR A 35 -17.82 53.76 12.04
C THR A 35 -17.86 54.33 10.61
N THR A 36 -18.72 53.73 9.77
CA THR A 36 -20.10 54.18 9.39
C THR A 36 -20.65 53.18 8.34
N ALA A 37 -21.63 52.32 8.61
CA ALA A 37 -23.09 52.52 8.72
C ALA A 37 -23.82 52.87 7.40
N ALA A 38 -24.54 51.88 6.84
CA ALA A 38 -25.89 51.93 6.25
C ALA A 38 -26.14 50.59 5.50
N ASP A 39 -26.94 49.66 6.03
CA ASP A 39 -28.41 49.56 5.91
C ASP A 39 -28.82 49.15 4.48
N THR A 40 -29.39 47.97 4.22
CA THR A 40 -30.83 47.70 4.43
C THR A 40 -31.15 46.21 4.17
N THR A 41 -31.94 45.65 5.10
CA THR A 41 -32.88 44.49 5.11
C THR A 41 -33.22 43.77 3.78
N THR A 42 -33.51 42.46 3.76
CA THR A 42 -34.80 41.87 4.21
C THR A 42 -34.75 40.34 4.31
N GLU A 43 -35.52 39.82 5.27
CA GLU A 43 -35.79 38.44 5.74
C GLU A 43 -36.43 37.49 4.69
N ALA A 44 -36.17 36.16 4.80
CA ALA A 44 -37.07 35.03 5.16
C ALA A 44 -38.32 34.84 4.26
N THR A 45 -38.72 33.66 3.79
CA THR A 45 -39.16 32.39 4.45
C THR A 45 -39.39 31.38 3.29
N ASP A 46 -38.97 30.12 3.36
CA ASP A 46 -39.74 28.93 3.78
C ASP A 46 -41.15 28.78 3.15
N GLU A 47 -41.37 27.73 2.35
CA GLU A 47 -42.65 27.00 2.27
C GLU A 47 -42.52 25.65 1.54
N ASP A 48 -42.78 24.60 2.31
CA ASP A 48 -43.32 23.28 1.97
C ASP A 48 -44.63 23.36 1.16
N THR A 49 -44.82 22.48 0.17
CA THR A 49 -46.16 21.99 -0.19
C THR A 49 -46.11 20.58 -0.77
N THR A 50 -47.02 19.76 -0.25
CA THR A 50 -47.29 18.36 -0.52
C THR A 50 -48.58 18.19 -1.36
N GLU A 51 -48.63 17.05 -2.05
CA GLU A 51 -49.78 16.30 -2.62
C GLU A 51 -50.59 16.85 -3.81
N GLU A 52 -50.69 16.04 -4.88
CA GLU A 52 -52.00 15.56 -5.34
C GLU A 52 -51.89 14.16 -5.98
N SER A 53 -52.89 13.33 -5.68
CA SER A 53 -53.06 11.93 -6.05
C SER A 53 -54.15 11.81 -7.13
N THR A 54 -53.97 10.95 -8.13
CA THR A 54 -55.09 10.34 -8.86
C THR A 54 -54.79 8.90 -9.25
N ASP A 55 -55.70 8.04 -8.80
CA ASP A 55 -55.87 6.61 -9.00
C ASP A 55 -56.60 6.31 -10.33
N ASP A 56 -56.17 5.28 -11.09
CA ASP A 56 -57.09 4.35 -11.80
C ASP A 56 -56.35 3.07 -12.29
N THR A 57 -56.45 2.03 -11.45
CA THR A 57 -56.69 0.60 -11.68
C THR A 57 -56.22 -0.21 -12.93
N SER A 58 -55.56 -1.35 -12.60
CA SER A 58 -55.65 -2.72 -13.18
C SER A 58 -54.91 -3.03 -14.51
N ALA A 59 -54.16 -4.13 -14.69
CA ALA A 59 -54.15 -5.44 -14.04
C ALA A 59 -52.81 -6.20 -14.25
N ASP A 60 -52.46 -7.02 -13.25
CA ASP A 60 -51.90 -8.38 -13.31
C ASP A 60 -50.82 -8.70 -14.37
N ASP A 61 -49.54 -8.75 -13.94
CA ASP A 61 -48.69 -9.91 -14.24
C ASP A 61 -47.62 -10.10 -13.17
N THR A 62 -47.43 -11.36 -12.84
CA THR A 62 -46.57 -11.94 -11.82
C THR A 62 -45.08 -11.70 -12.02
N THR A 63 -44.41 -11.14 -11.01
CA THR A 63 -43.11 -11.64 -10.50
C THR A 63 -42.87 -10.99 -9.13
N ALA A 64 -42.75 -11.82 -8.09
CA ALA A 64 -42.14 -11.38 -6.85
C ALA A 64 -40.66 -11.15 -7.15
N ALA A 65 -40.29 -9.90 -7.40
CA ALA A 65 -38.90 -9.46 -7.31
C ALA A 65 -38.54 -9.47 -5.82
N ASP A 66 -37.84 -10.50 -5.42
CA ASP A 66 -37.07 -10.50 -4.19
C ASP A 66 -35.92 -9.51 -4.41
N THR A 67 -36.13 -8.26 -4.02
CA THR A 67 -35.08 -7.25 -3.98
C THR A 67 -34.18 -7.56 -2.80
N THR A 68 -33.26 -8.49 -2.99
CA THR A 68 -32.01 -8.51 -2.24
C THR A 68 -31.11 -7.47 -2.91
N ASN A 69 -30.64 -6.51 -2.13
CA ASN A 69 -29.56 -5.61 -2.54
C ASN A 69 -28.34 -6.51 -2.79
N ASP A 70 -27.95 -6.61 -4.06
CA ASP A 70 -26.78 -7.34 -4.54
C ASP A 70 -25.76 -6.27 -4.94
N ASP A 71 -25.25 -5.54 -3.94
CA ASP A 71 -24.27 -4.46 -4.13
C ASP A 71 -22.85 -4.90 -3.69
N ASP A 72 -22.62 -6.19 -3.43
CA ASP A 72 -21.41 -6.67 -2.75
C ASP A 72 -20.74 -7.87 -3.44
N VAL A 73 -20.83 -7.92 -4.77
CA VAL A 73 -20.12 -8.93 -5.56
C VAL A 73 -18.86 -8.30 -6.13
N ALA A 74 -17.72 -8.67 -5.53
CA ALA A 74 -16.39 -8.41 -6.04
C ALA A 74 -16.32 -8.72 -7.54
N THR A 75 -15.93 -7.73 -8.35
CA THR A 75 -15.84 -7.89 -9.80
C THR A 75 -14.71 -8.86 -10.12
N ALA A 76 -15.01 -9.91 -10.89
CA ALA A 76 -14.01 -10.88 -11.30
C ALA A 76 -12.87 -10.21 -12.08
N VAL A 77 -11.64 -10.53 -11.71
CA VAL A 77 -10.43 -10.12 -12.43
C VAL A 77 -9.96 -11.25 -13.35
N ASP A 78 -9.43 -10.91 -14.52
CA ASP A 78 -8.81 -11.92 -15.40
C ASP A 78 -7.50 -12.40 -14.76
N VAL A 79 -7.53 -13.59 -14.15
CA VAL A 79 -6.36 -14.21 -13.52
C VAL A 79 -5.52 -14.95 -14.55
N VAL A 80 -4.23 -14.60 -14.63
CA VAL A 80 -3.25 -15.38 -15.39
C VAL A 80 -2.85 -16.59 -14.57
N THR A 81 -2.96 -17.78 -15.16
CA THR A 81 -2.66 -19.04 -14.47
C THR A 81 -1.59 -19.83 -15.19
N GLY A 82 -0.81 -20.59 -14.43
CA GLY A 82 0.19 -21.50 -14.99
C GLY A 82 1.57 -20.85 -15.04
N CYS A 83 2.56 -21.65 -14.67
CA CYS A 83 3.90 -21.17 -14.40
C CYS A 83 4.49 -20.36 -15.57
N GLU A 84 4.45 -20.89 -16.80
CA GLU A 84 5.10 -20.23 -17.95
C GLU A 84 4.43 -18.90 -18.32
N GLU A 85 3.11 -18.80 -18.16
CA GLU A 85 2.36 -17.59 -18.44
C GLU A 85 2.67 -16.52 -17.40
N ILE A 86 2.68 -16.88 -16.11
CA ILE A 86 3.06 -15.95 -15.04
C ILE A 86 4.52 -15.52 -15.18
N ALA A 87 5.45 -16.45 -15.46
CA ALA A 87 6.86 -16.13 -15.64
C ALA A 87 7.10 -15.14 -16.79
N ALA A 88 6.28 -15.20 -17.84
CA ALA A 88 6.36 -14.29 -18.97
C ALA A 88 5.87 -12.86 -18.67
N LEU A 89 5.17 -12.64 -17.56
CA LEU A 89 4.71 -11.31 -17.14
C LEU A 89 5.86 -10.46 -16.56
N PHE A 90 6.91 -11.09 -16.03
CA PHE A 90 8.05 -10.39 -15.44
C PHE A 90 8.91 -9.77 -16.55
N THR A 91 8.75 -8.47 -16.73
CA THR A 91 9.44 -7.63 -17.71
C THR A 91 9.48 -6.20 -17.20
N THR A 92 10.26 -5.35 -17.85
CA THR A 92 10.35 -3.92 -17.55
C THR A 92 9.86 -3.10 -18.75
N ASP A 93 9.38 -1.89 -18.53
CA ASP A 93 9.05 -0.93 -19.60
C ASP A 93 10.29 -0.24 -20.20
N GLY A 94 11.46 -0.52 -19.62
CA GLY A 94 12.75 -0.02 -20.07
C GLY A 94 13.24 1.17 -19.24
N PRO A 95 14.34 1.82 -19.63
CA PRO A 95 14.95 2.84 -18.79
C PRO A 95 14.14 4.14 -18.75
N ALA A 96 13.58 4.47 -17.59
CA ALA A 96 13.03 5.79 -17.27
C ALA A 96 14.07 6.77 -16.71
N ASN A 97 15.22 6.26 -16.25
CA ASN A 97 16.19 7.02 -15.47
C ASN A 97 17.57 7.05 -16.16
N PRO A 98 17.95 8.14 -16.85
CA PRO A 98 19.15 8.16 -17.70
C PRO A 98 20.48 8.06 -16.94
N ASP A 99 20.48 8.36 -15.64
CA ASP A 99 21.66 8.32 -14.77
C ASP A 99 21.73 7.04 -13.91
N LEU A 100 20.76 6.13 -14.05
CA LEU A 100 20.75 4.83 -13.38
C LEU A 100 21.11 3.71 -14.38
N PRO A 101 21.50 2.52 -13.89
CA PRO A 101 21.53 1.33 -14.74
C PRO A 101 20.16 1.07 -15.39
N ASP A 102 20.12 0.36 -16.52
CA ASP A 102 18.84 -0.05 -17.11
C ASP A 102 18.12 -1.04 -16.16
N PRO A 103 16.79 -0.97 -16.01
CA PRO A 103 16.05 -1.92 -15.19
C PRO A 103 16.07 -3.31 -15.82
N GLU A 104 16.11 -4.34 -14.97
CA GLU A 104 16.09 -5.74 -15.39
C GLU A 104 15.10 -6.53 -14.53
N SER A 105 14.19 -7.26 -15.19
CA SER A 105 13.27 -8.22 -14.58
C SER A 105 13.03 -9.35 -15.56
N SER A 106 13.12 -10.58 -15.09
CA SER A 106 12.72 -11.77 -15.85
C SER A 106 12.46 -12.93 -14.91
N ALA A 107 11.61 -13.86 -15.33
CA ALA A 107 11.35 -15.07 -14.57
C ALA A 107 11.38 -16.32 -15.46
N VAL A 108 11.62 -17.46 -14.83
CA VAL A 108 11.58 -18.79 -15.45
C VAL A 108 10.87 -19.77 -14.54
N CYS A 109 10.31 -20.82 -15.14
CA CYS A 109 9.78 -21.94 -14.39
C CYS A 109 10.85 -22.96 -14.06
N ASP A 110 10.92 -23.34 -12.78
CA ASP A 110 11.62 -24.53 -12.31
C ASP A 110 10.62 -25.45 -11.58
N GLY A 111 10.03 -26.37 -12.33
CA GLY A 111 8.92 -27.21 -11.83
C GLY A 111 7.69 -26.35 -11.52
N ASP A 112 7.22 -26.42 -10.28
CA ASP A 112 6.04 -25.68 -9.79
C ASP A 112 6.44 -24.35 -9.11
N THR A 113 7.69 -23.91 -9.32
CA THR A 113 8.23 -22.66 -8.76
C THR A 113 8.58 -21.70 -9.88
N ILE A 114 8.19 -20.44 -9.70
CA ILE A 114 8.60 -19.33 -10.56
C ILE A 114 9.83 -18.70 -9.91
N VAL A 115 10.95 -18.74 -10.63
CA VAL A 115 12.22 -18.15 -10.21
C VAL A 115 12.39 -16.82 -10.90
N ILE A 116 12.29 -15.73 -10.15
CA ILE A 116 12.35 -14.35 -10.63
C ILE A 116 13.75 -13.81 -10.38
N THR A 117 14.32 -13.13 -11.36
CA THR A 117 15.61 -12.44 -11.28
C THR A 117 15.44 -10.98 -11.66
N SER A 118 16.03 -10.09 -10.87
CA SER A 118 15.94 -8.65 -11.11
C SER A 118 17.17 -7.91 -10.58
N ASN A 119 17.38 -6.69 -11.06
CA ASN A 119 18.35 -5.76 -10.51
C ASN A 119 17.78 -4.69 -9.56
N GLY A 120 16.45 -4.68 -9.35
CA GLY A 120 15.76 -3.79 -8.42
C GLY A 120 15.80 -2.30 -8.80
N ILE A 121 16.18 -1.96 -10.03
CA ILE A 121 16.11 -0.58 -10.53
C ILE A 121 14.70 -0.30 -11.04
N PRO A 122 14.08 0.85 -10.70
CA PRO A 122 12.78 1.21 -11.22
C PRO A 122 12.79 1.48 -12.73
N ASP A 123 11.76 1.01 -13.41
CA ASP A 123 11.43 1.32 -14.80
C ASP A 123 10.48 2.51 -14.95
N TYR A 124 10.09 3.14 -13.85
CA TYR A 124 9.44 4.45 -13.78
C TYR A 124 10.38 5.52 -13.19
N THR A 125 9.97 6.79 -13.17
CA THR A 125 10.82 7.92 -12.74
C THR A 125 11.24 7.80 -11.28
N TYR A 126 12.55 7.83 -11.03
CA TYR A 126 13.11 7.95 -9.69
C TYR A 126 13.33 9.41 -9.32
N ILE A 127 12.70 9.84 -8.22
CA ILE A 127 12.98 11.13 -7.58
C ILE A 127 13.92 10.88 -6.40
N GLU A 128 15.00 11.66 -6.29
CA GLU A 128 16.03 11.42 -5.29
C GLU A 128 15.48 11.42 -3.86
N THR A 129 15.66 10.27 -3.19
CA THR A 129 15.36 10.02 -1.77
C THR A 129 16.66 9.75 -1.00
N SER A 130 16.61 9.74 0.33
CA SER A 130 17.76 9.37 1.18
C SER A 130 17.86 7.84 1.27
N PRO A 131 19.03 7.20 1.06
CA PRO A 131 20.39 7.77 1.15
C PRO A 131 21.02 8.20 -0.18
N GLY A 132 20.27 8.22 -1.28
CA GLY A 132 20.74 8.64 -2.60
C GLY A 132 20.14 7.78 -3.72
N PRO A 133 20.72 7.78 -4.94
CA PRO A 133 20.20 7.01 -6.05
C PRO A 133 20.32 5.49 -5.83
N PRO A 134 19.37 4.71 -6.37
CA PRO A 134 19.45 3.26 -6.29
C PRO A 134 20.62 2.72 -7.13
N SER A 135 21.07 1.53 -6.78
CA SER A 135 22.15 0.81 -7.46
C SER A 135 21.68 -0.58 -7.81
N ALA A 136 22.06 -1.06 -8.99
CA ALA A 136 21.70 -2.40 -9.45
C ALA A 136 22.19 -3.47 -8.47
N GLN A 137 21.36 -4.48 -8.27
CA GLN A 137 21.61 -5.62 -7.39
C GLN A 137 21.51 -6.94 -8.15
N ASP A 138 21.83 -8.05 -7.50
CA ASP A 138 21.59 -9.40 -7.99
C ASP A 138 20.47 -10.02 -7.14
N LEU A 139 19.21 -9.72 -7.47
CA LEU A 139 18.04 -10.20 -6.72
C LEU A 139 17.50 -11.50 -7.31
N THR A 140 17.07 -12.41 -6.44
CA THR A 140 16.39 -13.65 -6.85
C THR A 140 15.27 -13.96 -5.87
N TYR A 141 14.08 -14.22 -6.41
CA TYR A 141 12.90 -14.60 -5.65
C TYR A 141 12.35 -15.93 -6.17
N GLU A 142 11.70 -16.68 -5.29
CA GLU A 142 11.04 -17.94 -5.60
C GLU A 142 9.61 -17.84 -5.08
N ILE A 143 8.61 -18.03 -5.95
CA ILE A 143 7.19 -18.07 -5.59
C ILE A 143 6.54 -19.35 -6.14
N PRO A 144 5.53 -19.93 -5.47
CA PRO A 144 4.80 -21.05 -6.04
C PRO A 144 3.99 -20.59 -7.26
N ALA A 145 3.98 -21.40 -8.33
CA ALA A 145 3.20 -21.11 -9.53
C ALA A 145 1.70 -21.35 -9.35
N GLU A 146 1.34 -22.23 -8.42
CA GLU A 146 -0.02 -22.53 -8.02
C GLU A 146 -0.11 -22.40 -6.50
N PRO A 147 -0.50 -21.22 -5.97
CA PRO A 147 -0.55 -20.99 -4.54
C PRO A 147 -1.67 -21.83 -3.91
N THR A 148 -1.44 -22.26 -2.66
CA THR A 148 -2.40 -23.04 -1.88
C THR A 148 -2.72 -22.28 -0.60
N VAL A 149 -4.02 -22.10 -0.31
CA VAL A 149 -4.48 -21.49 0.95
C VAL A 149 -3.99 -22.34 2.12
N ALA A 150 -3.32 -21.68 3.08
CA ALA A 150 -2.84 -22.31 4.30
C ALA A 150 -3.97 -22.51 5.32
N ASP A 151 -3.80 -23.45 6.26
CA ASP A 151 -4.75 -23.66 7.36
C ASP A 151 -4.78 -22.45 8.32
N ASP A 152 -3.63 -21.78 8.49
CA ASP A 152 -3.43 -20.58 9.29
C ASP A 152 -2.61 -19.58 8.46
N THR A 153 -2.91 -18.28 8.57
CA THR A 153 -2.13 -17.23 7.89
C THR A 153 -0.71 -17.12 8.47
N THR A 154 0.21 -16.61 7.67
CA THR A 154 1.60 -16.35 8.10
C THR A 154 1.86 -14.85 8.15
N ASP A 155 2.40 -14.36 9.27
CA ASP A 155 2.79 -12.95 9.42
C ASP A 155 3.81 -12.54 8.33
N VAL A 156 3.64 -11.34 7.78
CA VAL A 156 4.67 -10.73 6.92
C VAL A 156 5.93 -10.39 7.73
N PRO A 157 7.12 -10.33 7.09
CA PRO A 157 8.31 -9.83 7.74
C PRO A 157 8.09 -8.41 8.28
N LEU A 158 8.54 -8.14 9.51
CA LEU A 158 8.49 -6.78 10.06
C LEU A 158 9.29 -5.79 9.20
N ILE A 159 10.41 -6.22 8.62
CA ILE A 159 11.18 -5.45 7.65
C ILE A 159 11.61 -6.40 6.54
N GLY A 160 11.43 -5.96 5.29
CA GLY A 160 11.86 -6.68 4.11
C GLY A 160 10.77 -6.82 3.08
N ALA A 161 11.12 -7.46 1.97
CA ALA A 161 10.17 -7.73 0.90
C ALA A 161 9.14 -8.78 1.34
N LEU A 162 7.90 -8.55 0.96
CA LEU A 162 6.78 -9.49 1.06
C LEU A 162 6.31 -9.96 -0.33
N GLY A 163 6.81 -9.32 -1.39
CA GLY A 163 6.50 -9.64 -2.78
C GLY A 163 7.43 -8.89 -3.73
N VAL A 164 7.14 -8.99 -5.01
CA VAL A 164 7.91 -8.36 -6.09
C VAL A 164 6.99 -7.92 -7.21
N THR A 165 7.22 -6.72 -7.75
CA THR A 165 6.47 -6.22 -8.91
C THR A 165 6.84 -6.97 -10.19
N LEU A 166 6.04 -6.81 -11.25
CA LEU A 166 6.39 -7.35 -12.57
C LEU A 166 7.73 -6.78 -13.08
N ALA A 167 8.00 -5.50 -12.79
CA ALA A 167 9.27 -4.82 -13.04
C ALA A 167 10.44 -5.27 -12.13
N GLY A 168 10.21 -6.21 -11.21
CA GLY A 168 11.25 -6.78 -10.36
C GLY A 168 11.62 -5.93 -9.13
N ILE A 169 10.83 -4.90 -8.84
CA ILE A 169 11.02 -4.02 -7.68
C ILE A 169 10.50 -4.76 -6.43
N PRO A 170 11.28 -4.83 -5.33
CA PRO A 170 10.79 -5.38 -4.07
C PRO A 170 9.59 -4.60 -3.52
N ILE A 171 8.59 -5.32 -3.03
CA ILE A 171 7.41 -4.75 -2.36
C ILE A 171 7.53 -4.99 -0.86
N TYR A 172 7.50 -3.93 -0.05
CA TYR A 172 7.67 -3.96 1.40
C TYR A 172 6.34 -3.69 2.11
N GLY A 173 6.25 -4.10 3.38
CA GLY A 173 5.11 -3.81 4.24
C GLY A 173 5.12 -2.39 4.84
N PRO A 174 4.21 -2.07 5.77
CA PRO A 174 4.03 -0.71 6.30
C PRO A 174 5.20 -0.23 7.18
N THR A 175 6.02 -1.15 7.70
CA THR A 175 7.07 -0.82 8.66
C THR A 175 8.38 -0.43 7.97
N GLU A 176 8.96 0.70 8.40
CA GLU A 176 10.31 1.14 8.00
C GLU A 176 11.35 0.79 9.08
N GLY A 177 12.65 0.93 8.81
CA GLY A 177 13.76 0.58 9.70
C GLY A 177 13.78 1.24 11.08
N THR A 178 12.93 2.25 11.33
CA THR A 178 12.71 2.82 12.67
C THR A 178 11.78 1.96 13.55
N GLY A 179 11.05 1.01 12.95
CA GLY A 179 10.04 0.14 13.56
C GLY A 179 8.62 0.68 13.45
N GLY A 180 8.44 1.97 13.18
CA GLY A 180 7.15 2.59 12.95
C GLY A 180 6.70 2.51 11.50
N ASP A 181 5.51 3.05 11.27
CA ASP A 181 4.95 3.19 9.94
C ASP A 181 5.84 4.06 9.03
N VAL A 182 6.01 3.67 7.77
CA VAL A 182 6.72 4.46 6.76
C VAL A 182 6.08 5.85 6.59
N GLY A 183 4.76 5.95 6.69
CA GLY A 183 4.00 7.20 6.63
C GLY A 183 4.25 8.13 7.83
N SER A 184 4.90 7.65 8.90
CA SER A 184 5.30 8.49 10.03
C SER A 184 6.56 9.32 9.77
N ILE A 185 7.27 9.06 8.66
CA ILE A 185 8.55 9.71 8.33
C ILE A 185 8.33 10.67 7.16
N ASP A 186 8.23 11.96 7.50
CA ASP A 186 7.99 13.04 6.54
C ASP A 186 9.01 13.03 5.38
N GLY A 187 8.50 12.91 4.15
CA GLY A 187 9.29 12.98 2.93
C GLY A 187 10.21 11.78 2.66
N ILE A 188 9.97 10.63 3.31
CA ILE A 188 10.74 9.42 3.05
C ILE A 188 10.42 8.82 1.67
N LEU A 189 9.14 8.82 1.29
CA LEU A 189 8.65 8.30 0.02
C LEU A 189 8.61 9.40 -1.05
N MET A 190 8.91 9.03 -2.29
CA MET A 190 8.47 9.80 -3.46
C MET A 190 6.97 9.58 -3.70
N GLU A 191 6.37 10.44 -4.53
CA GLU A 191 4.93 10.45 -4.81
C GLU A 191 4.40 9.08 -5.31
N CYS A 192 5.24 8.29 -6.00
CA CYS A 192 4.87 6.94 -6.45
C CYS A 192 4.85 5.88 -5.32
N GLY A 193 5.06 6.25 -4.05
CA GLY A 193 4.97 5.35 -2.89
C GLY A 193 6.22 4.51 -2.62
N SER A 194 7.33 4.84 -3.27
CA SER A 194 8.60 4.12 -3.20
C SER A 194 9.76 5.00 -2.72
N HIS A 195 10.88 4.37 -2.38
CA HIS A 195 12.13 5.05 -2.03
C HIS A 195 13.33 4.13 -2.17
N ASN A 196 14.53 4.70 -2.12
CA ASN A 196 15.76 3.93 -1.99
C ASN A 196 16.16 3.82 -0.52
N GLY A 197 16.30 2.59 -0.01
CA GLY A 197 16.79 2.34 1.33
C GLY A 197 18.20 1.75 1.36
N PRO A 198 18.74 1.44 2.55
CA PRO A 198 20.03 0.77 2.70
C PRO A 198 20.13 -0.60 2.02
N THR A 199 18.99 -1.27 1.80
CA THR A 199 18.85 -2.57 1.13
C THR A 199 18.50 -2.45 -0.35
N GLY A 200 18.36 -1.24 -0.89
CA GLY A 200 17.96 -1.00 -2.28
C GLY A 200 16.66 -0.24 -2.42
N PHE A 201 16.28 -0.02 -3.67
CA PHE A 201 14.99 0.55 -4.03
C PHE A 201 13.86 -0.42 -3.75
N HIS A 202 12.75 0.08 -3.23
CA HIS A 202 11.55 -0.70 -2.96
C HIS A 202 10.34 0.22 -2.84
N LEU A 203 9.15 -0.37 -2.97
CA LEU A 203 7.89 0.32 -2.74
C LEU A 203 7.24 -0.13 -1.45
N HIS A 204 6.57 0.80 -0.77
CA HIS A 204 5.71 0.52 0.38
C HIS A 204 4.23 0.75 0.03
N LEU A 205 3.97 1.72 -0.85
CA LEU A 205 2.65 2.07 -1.35
C LEU A 205 2.69 2.10 -2.87
N VAL A 206 1.51 2.01 -3.49
CA VAL A 206 1.34 2.28 -4.92
C VAL A 206 0.76 3.68 -5.06
N GLY A 207 1.64 4.65 -5.29
CA GLY A 207 1.24 6.02 -5.59
C GLY A 207 1.07 6.26 -7.09
N THR A 208 0.22 7.21 -7.44
CA THR A 208 0.03 7.66 -8.83
C THR A 208 0.26 9.17 -8.94
N SER A 209 0.57 9.66 -10.14
CA SER A 209 0.77 11.08 -10.39
C SER A 209 0.37 11.45 -11.82
N GLU A 210 -0.21 12.64 -11.97
CA GLU A 210 -0.51 13.25 -13.28
C GLU A 210 0.75 13.82 -13.97
N THR A 211 1.84 13.98 -13.21
CA THR A 211 3.03 14.71 -13.68
C THR A 211 4.33 13.94 -13.48
N THR A 212 4.36 13.00 -12.54
CA THR A 212 5.45 12.05 -12.35
C THR A 212 5.05 10.74 -13.01
N ASP A 213 5.97 10.17 -13.77
CA ASP A 213 5.81 8.83 -14.31
C ASP A 213 6.01 7.82 -13.17
N CYS A 214 4.91 7.19 -12.76
CA CYS A 214 4.82 6.15 -11.74
C CYS A 214 4.47 4.81 -12.41
N ASP A 215 4.51 3.72 -11.64
CA ASP A 215 4.17 2.37 -12.12
C ASP A 215 2.76 2.29 -12.75
N PHE A 216 1.82 3.08 -12.21
CA PHE A 216 0.50 3.27 -12.78
C PHE A 216 0.11 4.75 -12.81
N SER A 217 -0.65 5.14 -13.82
CA SER A 217 -1.32 6.44 -13.87
C SER A 217 -2.64 6.45 -13.09
N PRO A 218 -3.15 7.63 -12.70
CA PRO A 218 -4.46 7.75 -12.07
C PRO A 218 -5.60 7.17 -12.92
N ASP A 219 -5.54 7.38 -14.25
CA ASP A 219 -6.54 6.84 -15.19
C ASP A 219 -6.52 5.31 -15.25
N GLU A 220 -5.35 4.67 -15.15
CA GLU A 220 -5.23 3.20 -15.13
C GLU A 220 -5.85 2.60 -13.88
N ILE A 221 -5.53 3.13 -12.69
CA ILE A 221 -6.16 2.68 -11.44
C ILE A 221 -7.66 2.94 -11.46
N ALA A 222 -8.10 4.12 -11.92
CA ALA A 222 -9.53 4.44 -12.02
C ALA A 222 -10.29 3.54 -13.01
N SER A 223 -9.59 2.89 -13.95
CA SER A 223 -10.20 1.97 -14.92
C SER A 223 -10.47 0.58 -14.36
N GLY A 224 -9.85 0.23 -13.22
CA GLY A 224 -10.00 -1.05 -12.53
C GLY A 224 -8.68 -1.56 -11.95
N PRO A 225 -8.70 -2.71 -11.26
CA PRO A 225 -7.51 -3.28 -10.64
C PRO A 225 -6.46 -3.68 -11.68
N GLN A 226 -5.22 -3.21 -11.50
CA GLN A 226 -4.07 -3.51 -12.36
C GLN A 226 -3.14 -4.50 -11.65
N LEU A 227 -2.57 -5.46 -12.37
CA LEU A 227 -1.64 -6.42 -11.77
C LEU A 227 -0.29 -5.73 -11.47
N LEU A 228 0.00 -5.52 -10.18
CA LEU A 228 1.26 -4.95 -9.70
C LEU A 228 2.38 -6.00 -9.71
N GLY A 229 2.07 -7.20 -9.23
CA GLY A 229 3.08 -8.23 -9.00
C GLY A 229 2.54 -9.42 -8.22
N TYR A 230 3.42 -10.13 -7.53
CA TYR A 230 3.10 -11.33 -6.78
C TYR A 230 3.70 -11.30 -5.37
N ALA A 231 2.91 -11.74 -4.40
CA ALA A 231 3.36 -11.99 -3.05
C ALA A 231 4.20 -13.27 -2.98
N PHE A 232 5.01 -13.43 -1.94
CA PHE A 232 5.90 -14.59 -1.82
C PHE A 232 5.19 -15.92 -1.56
N ASP A 233 3.91 -15.88 -1.18
CA ASP A 233 3.04 -17.06 -1.13
C ASP A 233 2.43 -17.43 -2.50
N GLY A 234 2.72 -16.67 -3.55
CA GLY A 234 2.34 -16.90 -4.95
C GLY A 234 1.00 -16.31 -5.37
N TYR A 235 0.25 -15.67 -4.46
CA TYR A 235 -0.96 -14.96 -4.85
C TYR A 235 -0.64 -13.62 -5.54
N PRO A 236 -1.44 -13.22 -6.54
CA PRO A 236 -1.25 -11.95 -7.22
C PRO A 236 -1.60 -10.77 -6.31
N ILE A 237 -0.93 -9.64 -6.56
CA ILE A 237 -1.19 -8.35 -5.93
C ILE A 237 -1.69 -7.40 -7.01
N TYR A 238 -2.89 -6.88 -6.84
CA TYR A 238 -3.48 -5.89 -7.73
C TYR A 238 -3.52 -4.51 -7.08
N THR A 239 -3.62 -3.47 -7.91
CA THR A 239 -3.97 -2.14 -7.41
C THR A 239 -5.38 -2.14 -6.86
N GLY A 240 -5.56 -1.49 -5.71
CA GLY A 240 -6.87 -1.28 -5.09
C GLY A 240 -7.09 0.11 -4.52
N ASN A 241 -6.10 1.00 -4.64
CA ASN A 241 -6.21 2.40 -4.25
C ASN A 241 -7.44 3.03 -4.91
N ASP A 242 -8.20 3.82 -4.14
CA ASP A 242 -9.51 4.40 -4.51
C ASP A 242 -10.62 3.41 -4.92
N GLN A 243 -10.37 2.09 -4.91
CA GLN A 243 -11.32 1.06 -5.33
C GLN A 243 -11.79 0.16 -4.18
N TYR A 244 -10.91 -0.09 -3.20
CA TYR A 244 -11.18 -0.93 -2.05
C TYR A 244 -10.77 -0.23 -0.75
N THR A 245 -11.52 -0.53 0.30
CA THR A 245 -11.33 -0.03 1.66
C THR A 245 -10.67 -1.10 2.52
N SER A 246 -9.58 -0.75 3.20
CA SER A 246 -8.96 -1.64 4.19
C SER A 246 -9.90 -1.87 5.37
N SER A 247 -9.87 -3.09 5.93
CA SER A 247 -10.57 -3.40 7.18
C SER A 247 -9.73 -3.16 8.44
N TRP A 248 -8.63 -2.41 8.33
CA TRP A 248 -7.77 -2.05 9.45
C TRP A 248 -8.02 -0.61 9.90
N GLU A 249 -8.20 -0.41 11.19
CA GLU A 249 -8.40 0.92 11.78
C GLU A 249 -7.19 1.33 12.64
N LEU A 250 -6.76 2.59 12.53
CA LEU A 250 -5.80 3.16 13.48
C LEU A 250 -6.48 3.39 14.83
N THR A 251 -6.13 2.58 15.84
CA THR A 251 -6.78 2.59 17.16
C THR A 251 -5.90 3.17 18.27
N ASP A 252 -4.57 3.19 18.07
CA ASP A 252 -3.62 3.85 18.97
C ASP A 252 -2.58 4.66 18.19
N GLU A 253 -2.93 5.91 17.87
CA GLU A 253 -2.06 6.88 17.18
C GLU A 253 -0.71 7.09 17.89
N SER A 254 -0.62 6.85 19.21
CA SER A 254 0.64 7.01 19.95
C SER A 254 1.70 5.96 19.59
N LEU A 255 1.29 4.86 18.96
CA LEU A 255 2.17 3.78 18.52
C LEU A 255 2.54 3.86 17.04
N PHE A 256 1.82 4.66 16.22
CA PHE A 256 1.99 4.73 14.75
C PHE A 256 3.46 4.85 14.32
N ALA A 257 4.22 5.74 14.95
CA ALA A 257 5.63 6.00 14.61
C ALA A 257 6.64 5.04 15.28
N SER A 258 6.19 4.03 16.02
CA SER A 258 7.09 3.13 16.79
C SER A 258 6.74 1.64 16.71
N ASP A 259 5.48 1.30 16.45
CA ASP A 259 4.94 -0.04 16.34
C ASP A 259 3.59 0.04 15.59
N THR A 260 3.65 0.14 14.26
CA THR A 260 2.46 0.37 13.43
C THR A 260 1.47 -0.80 13.51
N TRP A 261 1.95 -2.04 13.69
CA TRP A 261 1.11 -3.21 13.87
C TRP A 261 0.29 -3.15 15.17
N ALA A 262 0.88 -2.66 16.26
CA ALA A 262 0.14 -2.44 17.51
C ALA A 262 -0.72 -1.17 17.48
N ALA A 263 -0.43 -0.22 16.59
CA ALA A 263 -1.22 1.00 16.40
C ALA A 263 -2.56 0.72 15.71
N HIS A 264 -2.63 -0.33 14.88
CA HIS A 264 -3.80 -0.68 14.10
C HIS A 264 -4.53 -1.91 14.67
N THR A 265 -5.81 -2.02 14.35
CA THR A 265 -6.62 -3.20 14.70
C THR A 265 -7.50 -3.57 13.53
N TYR A 266 -7.47 -4.84 13.15
CA TYR A 266 -8.39 -5.40 12.18
C TYR A 266 -9.82 -5.40 12.75
N VAL A 267 -10.76 -4.88 11.97
CA VAL A 267 -12.19 -4.85 12.29
C VAL A 267 -12.94 -5.54 11.14
N GLU A 268 -13.31 -6.80 11.36
CA GLU A 268 -14.02 -7.60 10.36
C GLU A 268 -15.26 -6.87 9.81
N GLY A 269 -15.28 -6.66 8.49
CA GLY A 269 -16.37 -6.00 7.77
C GLY A 269 -16.42 -4.48 7.92
N SER A 270 -15.37 -3.82 8.41
CA SER A 270 -15.30 -2.34 8.38
C SER A 270 -14.95 -1.79 6.99
N GLY A 271 -14.26 -2.59 6.17
CA GLY A 271 -13.96 -2.32 4.76
C GLY A 271 -14.29 -3.52 3.87
N ASP A 272 -13.73 -3.50 2.67
CA ASP A 272 -13.97 -4.50 1.62
C ASP A 272 -13.02 -5.70 1.74
N LEU A 273 -11.83 -5.49 2.32
CA LEU A 273 -10.73 -6.45 2.33
C LEU A 273 -10.64 -7.24 3.64
N ASP A 274 -10.07 -8.44 3.59
CA ASP A 274 -9.86 -9.29 4.76
C ASP A 274 -8.67 -8.86 5.64
N GLU A 275 -8.35 -9.64 6.67
CA GLU A 275 -7.24 -9.34 7.60
C GLU A 275 -5.88 -9.27 6.89
N CYS A 276 -5.69 -10.04 5.81
CA CYS A 276 -4.47 -10.00 5.01
C CYS A 276 -4.49 -8.91 3.92
N ASN A 277 -5.54 -8.08 3.86
CA ASN A 277 -5.75 -7.05 2.84
C ASN A 277 -5.97 -7.64 1.44
N GLY A 278 -6.64 -8.80 1.38
CA GLY A 278 -7.08 -9.42 0.13
C GLY A 278 -8.58 -9.65 0.07
N LEU A 279 -9.02 -10.20 -1.05
CA LEU A 279 -10.43 -10.46 -1.34
C LEU A 279 -10.53 -11.70 -2.23
N THR A 280 -11.57 -12.51 -2.00
CA THR A 280 -11.96 -13.58 -2.91
C THR A 280 -13.08 -13.09 -3.82
N ASP A 281 -12.87 -13.14 -5.12
CA ASP A 281 -13.86 -12.72 -6.10
C ASP A 281 -15.03 -13.72 -6.26
N ALA A 282 -16.02 -13.35 -7.07
CA ALA A 282 -17.21 -14.17 -7.34
C ALA A 282 -16.89 -15.54 -7.99
N ASP A 283 -15.75 -15.65 -8.67
CA ASP A 283 -15.28 -16.87 -9.33
C ASP A 283 -14.41 -17.73 -8.38
N GLY A 284 -14.16 -17.26 -7.16
CA GLY A 284 -13.40 -17.94 -6.14
C GLY A 284 -11.89 -17.69 -6.23
N ASN A 285 -11.45 -16.69 -6.99
CA ASN A 285 -10.05 -16.31 -7.07
C ASN A 285 -9.69 -15.38 -5.92
N TYR A 286 -8.61 -15.68 -5.21
CA TYR A 286 -8.07 -14.81 -4.17
C TYR A 286 -6.94 -13.94 -4.73
N ALA A 287 -6.94 -12.66 -4.36
CA ALA A 287 -5.81 -11.76 -4.61
C ALA A 287 -5.66 -10.74 -3.47
N TYR A 288 -4.47 -10.18 -3.33
CA TYR A 288 -4.23 -9.00 -2.50
C TYR A 288 -4.53 -7.73 -3.29
N TYR A 289 -5.01 -6.70 -2.61
CA TYR A 289 -5.31 -5.41 -3.21
C TYR A 289 -4.63 -4.29 -2.42
N THR A 290 -3.89 -3.43 -3.10
CA THR A 290 -3.24 -2.29 -2.43
C THR A 290 -4.27 -1.27 -1.96
N THR A 291 -3.95 -0.52 -0.92
CA THR A 291 -4.81 0.52 -0.32
C THR A 291 -3.99 1.74 0.05
N ASP A 292 -4.65 2.90 0.19
CA ASP A 292 -4.00 4.12 0.71
C ASP A 292 -3.84 4.09 2.24
N GLU A 293 -4.56 3.19 2.89
CA GLU A 293 -4.54 2.99 4.33
C GLU A 293 -3.77 1.71 4.69
N PHE A 294 -3.39 1.58 5.95
CA PHE A 294 -2.71 0.40 6.47
C PHE A 294 -3.46 -0.89 6.08
N PRO A 295 -2.78 -1.98 5.64
CA PRO A 295 -1.33 -2.19 5.59
C PRO A 295 -0.68 -1.83 4.24
N TYR A 296 -1.36 -1.04 3.40
CA TYR A 296 -0.96 -0.57 2.06
C TYR A 296 -0.86 -1.64 0.96
N VAL A 297 -0.34 -2.82 1.27
CA VAL A 297 -0.21 -3.93 0.33
C VAL A 297 -0.83 -5.20 0.89
N LEU A 298 -0.21 -5.84 1.89
CA LEU A 298 -0.76 -7.02 2.55
C LEU A 298 -0.36 -7.14 4.02
N GLY A 299 -1.30 -7.63 4.83
CA GLY A 299 -1.18 -7.77 6.28
C GLY A 299 -0.55 -9.09 6.72
N CYS A 300 -0.81 -10.15 5.95
CA CYS A 300 -0.34 -11.51 6.16
C CYS A 300 -0.33 -12.27 4.83
N PHE A 301 0.35 -13.41 4.81
CA PHE A 301 0.23 -14.38 3.72
C PHE A 301 -0.92 -15.34 4.02
N VAL A 302 -1.87 -15.43 3.10
CA VAL A 302 -2.97 -16.41 3.11
C VAL A 302 -2.50 -17.77 2.57
N GLY A 303 -1.48 -17.77 1.72
CA GLY A 303 -0.94 -18.97 1.12
C GLY A 303 0.19 -19.62 1.91
N ASP A 304 0.48 -20.88 1.58
CA ASP A 304 1.67 -21.57 2.07
C ASP A 304 2.95 -20.85 1.62
N VAL A 305 3.71 -20.33 2.58
CA VAL A 305 4.98 -19.65 2.32
C VAL A 305 6.08 -20.14 3.25
N GLU A 306 7.24 -20.45 2.67
CA GLU A 306 8.47 -20.65 3.44
C GLU A 306 9.20 -19.31 3.58
N ILE A 307 9.00 -18.61 4.71
CA ILE A 307 9.79 -17.43 5.04
C ILE A 307 11.25 -17.85 5.28
N ARG A 308 12.06 -17.86 4.23
CA ARG A 308 13.51 -18.02 4.36
C ARG A 308 14.05 -16.71 4.90
N GLY A 309 14.22 -16.63 6.23
CA GLY A 309 14.81 -15.47 6.90
C GLY A 309 16.04 -14.96 6.13
N GLY A 310 15.88 -13.79 5.50
CA GLY A 310 16.84 -13.23 4.56
C GLY A 310 18.20 -12.99 5.20
N ARG A 311 19.26 -13.15 4.40
CA ARG A 311 20.62 -12.74 4.75
C ARG A 311 20.85 -11.28 4.41
#